data_AF-A0A258JCS6-F1
#
_entry.id   AF-A0A258JCS6-F1
#
_cell.length_a   1.000
_cell.length_b   1.000
_cell.length_c   1.000
_cell.angle_alpha   90.00
_cell.angle_beta   90.00
_cell.angle_gamma   90.00
#
_symmetry.space_group_name_H-M   'P 1'
#
loop_
_entity.id
_entity.type
_entity.pdbx_description
1 polymer ?
#
loop_
_entity_poly.entity_id
_entity_poly.type
_entity_poly.pdbx_seq_one_letter_code
_entity_poly.pdbx_strand_id
1 'polypeptide(L)'
;MVPLTRRKLLFGAGAMLVGGMSRLAAAPFDWQPIAPADAGFAPDMDARLDKLIADKRAWNLHGVVVARGRRIVLERYFAGNDQTWGQPLGVVHYAPDMQHDMRSVSKSIVGLL
;
A
#
# COMPACT_ATOMS: atom_id res chain seq x y z
N MET A 1 -55.34 -19.97 -12.76
CA MET A 1 -54.62 -19.92 -11.47
C MET A 1 -53.32 -20.68 -11.63
N VAL A 2 -52.17 -20.01 -11.70
CA VAL A 2 -50.85 -20.67 -11.87
C VAL A 2 -50.30 -20.99 -10.46
N PRO A 3 -49.90 -22.24 -10.16
CA PRO A 3 -49.41 -22.58 -8.84
C PRO A 3 -47.98 -22.05 -8.65
N LEU A 4 -47.79 -21.18 -7.66
CA LEU A 4 -46.48 -20.71 -7.24
C LEU A 4 -45.76 -21.84 -6.48
N THR A 5 -44.72 -22.41 -7.08
CA THR A 5 -43.89 -23.45 -6.46
C THR A 5 -42.82 -22.83 -5.57
N ARG A 6 -42.55 -23.45 -4.40
CA ARG A 6 -41.54 -23.04 -3.39
C ARG A 6 -40.15 -22.73 -3.95
N ARG A 7 -39.80 -23.26 -5.12
CA ARG A 7 -38.52 -23.00 -5.82
C ARG A 7 -38.30 -21.54 -6.23
N LYS A 8 -39.36 -20.74 -6.39
CA LYS A 8 -39.24 -19.31 -6.73
C LYS A 8 -39.00 -18.38 -5.54
N LEU A 9 -39.15 -18.88 -4.30
CA LEU A 9 -38.94 -18.08 -3.08
C LEU A 9 -37.46 -18.01 -2.64
N LEU A 10 -36.62 -18.97 -3.04
CA LEU A 10 -35.21 -19.04 -2.61
C LEU A 10 -34.23 -18.21 -3.46
N PHE A 11 -34.62 -17.76 -4.65
CA PHE A 11 -33.78 -16.86 -5.46
C PHE A 11 -33.90 -15.38 -5.05
N GLY A 12 -34.89 -15.00 -4.24
CA GLY A 12 -35.11 -13.62 -3.82
C GLY A 12 -34.41 -13.21 -2.52
N ALA A 13 -34.10 -14.17 -1.63
CA ALA A 13 -33.63 -13.86 -0.28
C ALA A 13 -32.09 -13.74 -0.15
N GLY A 14 -31.31 -14.34 -1.07
CA GLY A 14 -29.84 -14.30 -1.00
C GLY A 14 -29.22 -12.99 -1.50
N ALA A 15 -29.92 -12.25 -2.36
CA ALA A 15 -29.36 -11.05 -3.00
C ALA A 15 -29.43 -9.78 -2.12
N MET A 16 -30.27 -9.77 -1.08
CA MET A 16 -30.47 -8.56 -0.26
C MET A 16 -29.49 -8.42 0.92
N LEU A 17 -28.71 -9.44 1.26
CA LEU A 17 -27.76 -9.35 2.38
C LEU A 17 -26.37 -8.82 1.98
N VAL A 18 -26.05 -8.71 0.69
CA VAL A 18 -24.75 -8.19 0.23
C VAL A 18 -24.78 -6.66 0.00
N GLY A 19 -25.97 -6.06 -0.13
CA GLY A 19 -26.12 -4.62 -0.38
C GLY A 19 -25.98 -3.72 0.86
N GLY A 20 -25.86 -4.31 2.06
CA GLY A 20 -25.90 -3.59 3.34
C GLY A 20 -24.55 -3.22 3.93
N MET A 21 -23.43 -3.71 3.39
CA MET A 21 -22.13 -3.17 3.73
C MET A 21 -21.99 -1.86 2.97
N SER A 22 -22.52 -0.77 3.54
CA SER A 22 -22.06 0.57 3.23
C SER A 22 -20.54 0.49 3.23
N ARG A 23 -19.92 0.56 2.05
CA ARG A 23 -18.50 0.85 1.95
C ARG A 23 -18.38 2.22 2.61
N LEU A 24 -17.99 2.23 3.88
CA LEU A 24 -17.36 3.40 4.47
C LEU A 24 -16.14 3.61 3.58
N ALA A 25 -16.30 4.42 2.53
CA ALA A 25 -15.16 4.94 1.82
C ALA A 25 -14.38 5.68 2.90
N ALA A 26 -13.24 5.11 3.31
CA ALA A 26 -12.33 5.81 4.18
C ALA A 26 -12.09 7.15 3.49
N ALA A 27 -12.40 8.25 4.19
CA ALA A 27 -12.05 9.58 3.70
C ALA A 27 -10.57 9.53 3.31
N PRO A 28 -10.17 10.08 2.15
CA PRO A 28 -8.79 10.02 1.70
C PRO A 28 -7.91 10.52 2.84
N PHE A 29 -7.06 9.63 3.33
CA PHE A 29 -6.17 9.95 4.43
C PHE A 29 -5.04 10.80 3.85
N ASP A 30 -5.12 12.11 4.05
CA ASP A 30 -4.13 13.05 3.53
C ASP A 30 -2.88 13.02 4.41
N TRP A 31 -1.85 12.35 3.89
CA TRP A 31 -0.57 12.15 4.54
C TRP A 31 0.29 13.41 4.44
N GLN A 32 0.15 14.29 5.45
CA GLN A 32 0.89 15.54 5.49
C GLN A 32 2.36 15.32 5.93
N PRO A 33 3.35 15.96 5.29
CA PRO A 33 4.75 15.84 5.70
C PRO A 33 4.99 16.48 7.06
N ILE A 34 6.01 16.04 7.78
CA ILE A 34 6.50 16.58 9.03
C ILE A 34 8.03 16.54 9.04
N ALA A 35 8.69 17.55 9.62
CA ALA A 35 10.14 17.52 9.73
C ALA A 35 10.58 16.34 10.62
N PRO A 36 11.71 15.67 10.31
CA PRO A 36 12.23 14.59 11.14
C PRO A 36 12.31 14.91 12.63
N ALA A 37 12.84 16.10 12.97
CA ALA A 37 12.98 16.53 14.36
C ALA A 37 11.62 16.67 15.07
N ASP A 38 10.60 17.23 14.41
CA ASP A 38 9.25 17.41 14.97
C ASP A 38 8.54 16.06 15.17
N ALA A 39 8.92 15.04 14.40
CA ALA A 39 8.49 13.67 14.57
C ALA A 39 9.38 12.86 15.54
N GLY A 40 10.36 13.48 16.19
CA GLY A 40 11.28 12.82 17.13
C GLY A 40 12.31 11.89 16.48
N PHE A 41 12.65 12.13 15.22
CA PHE A 41 13.78 11.53 14.51
C PHE A 41 14.98 12.48 14.48
N ALA A 42 16.14 11.95 14.08
CA ALA A 42 17.31 12.78 13.87
C ALA A 42 17.04 13.81 12.73
N PRO A 43 17.39 15.10 12.92
CA PRO A 43 17.11 16.14 11.92
C PRO A 43 17.82 15.90 10.58
N ASP A 44 18.93 15.16 10.59
CA ASP A 44 19.76 14.79 9.45
C ASP A 44 19.41 13.40 8.86
N MET A 45 18.20 12.89 9.14
CA MET A 45 17.81 11.52 8.73
C MET A 45 17.96 11.28 7.22
N ASP A 46 17.64 12.23 6.36
CA ASP A 46 17.85 12.16 4.91
C ASP A 46 19.32 11.90 4.57
N ALA A 47 20.24 12.71 5.13
CA ALA A 47 21.67 12.58 4.90
C ALA A 47 22.21 11.23 5.42
N ARG A 48 21.63 10.72 6.52
CA ARG A 48 21.97 9.38 7.03
C ARG A 48 21.50 8.27 6.10
N LEU A 49 20.31 8.38 5.52
CA LEU A 49 19.84 7.43 4.50
C LEU A 49 20.74 7.48 3.27
N ASP A 50 21.07 8.68 2.78
CA ASP A 50 21.96 8.85 1.64
C ASP A 50 23.35 8.23 1.93
N LYS A 51 23.88 8.42 3.15
CA LYS A 51 25.13 7.77 3.59
C LYS A 51 25.02 6.25 3.63
N LEU A 52 23.91 5.69 4.14
CA LEU A 52 23.71 4.23 4.16
C LEU A 52 23.68 3.63 2.76
N ILE A 53 23.11 4.36 1.79
CA ILE A 53 23.07 3.97 0.39
C ILE A 53 24.46 4.07 -0.25
N ALA A 54 25.15 5.19 -0.04
CA ALA A 54 26.51 5.41 -0.56
C ALA A 54 27.49 4.36 -0.01
N ASP A 55 27.38 4.02 1.27
CA ASP A 55 28.19 2.99 1.94
C ASP A 55 27.73 1.56 1.58
N LYS A 56 26.74 1.39 0.68
CA LYS A 56 26.13 0.11 0.26
C LYS A 56 25.61 -0.76 1.42
N ARG A 57 25.25 -0.12 2.54
CA ARG A 57 24.65 -0.79 3.70
C ARG A 57 23.13 -0.96 3.54
N ALA A 58 22.52 -0.13 2.71
CA ALA A 58 21.17 -0.29 2.21
C ALA A 58 21.20 -0.10 0.69
N TRP A 59 20.84 -1.13 -0.07
CA TRP A 59 20.91 -1.13 -1.53
C TRP A 59 19.73 -1.91 -2.11
N ASN A 60 19.51 -1.78 -3.43
CA ASN A 60 18.39 -2.40 -4.14
C ASN A 60 17.02 -2.04 -3.54
N LEU A 61 16.85 -0.78 -3.17
CA LEU A 61 15.60 -0.23 -2.65
C LEU A 61 14.79 0.35 -3.80
N HIS A 62 13.49 0.06 -3.85
CA HIS A 62 12.58 0.72 -4.79
C HIS A 62 12.11 2.07 -4.21
N GLY A 63 11.80 2.08 -2.91
CA GLY A 63 11.50 3.29 -2.16
C GLY A 63 11.55 3.04 -0.66
N VAL A 64 11.57 4.12 0.11
CA VAL A 64 11.52 4.14 1.58
C VAL A 64 10.52 5.20 2.01
N VAL A 65 9.54 4.78 2.82
CA VAL A 65 8.56 5.67 3.43
C VAL A 65 8.60 5.47 4.94
N VAL A 66 8.77 6.55 5.70
CA VAL A 66 8.74 6.57 7.16
C VAL A 66 7.59 7.46 7.60
N ALA A 67 6.69 6.91 8.39
CA ALA A 67 5.54 7.62 8.93
C ALA A 67 5.51 7.53 10.45
N ARG A 68 5.15 8.63 11.13
CA ARG A 68 4.89 8.65 12.57
C ARG A 68 3.76 9.61 12.87
N GLY A 69 2.86 9.19 13.77
CA GLY A 69 1.76 10.04 14.20
C GLY A 69 0.90 10.54 13.05
N ARG A 70 0.61 9.66 12.07
CA ARG A 70 -0.23 9.99 10.90
C ARG A 70 0.37 11.03 9.94
N ARG A 71 1.68 11.23 10.00
CA ARG A 71 2.44 12.18 9.16
C ARG A 71 3.61 11.49 8.50
N ILE A 72 3.99 11.95 7.31
CA ILE A 72 5.15 11.44 6.57
C ILE A 72 6.39 12.18 7.03
N VAL A 73 7.35 11.43 7.56
CA VAL A 73 8.61 11.97 8.06
C VAL A 73 9.68 11.96 6.97
N LEU A 74 9.66 10.93 6.13
CA LEU A 74 10.57 10.73 5.02
C LEU A 74 9.89 9.92 3.93
N GLU A 75 10.09 10.33 2.68
CA GLU A 75 9.61 9.60 1.52
C GLU A 75 10.63 9.78 0.39
N ARG A 76 11.20 8.67 -0.08
CA ARG A 76 12.26 8.65 -1.09
C ARG A 76 12.05 7.45 -2.03
N TYR A 77 12.18 7.70 -3.32
CA TYR A 77 12.13 6.67 -4.36
C TYR A 77 13.43 6.67 -5.13
N PHE A 78 13.84 5.50 -5.62
CA PHE A 78 15.15 5.32 -6.25
C PHE A 78 14.98 4.77 -7.66
N ALA A 79 16.06 4.81 -8.44
CA ALA A 79 16.13 4.08 -9.70
C ALA A 79 16.98 2.83 -9.51
N GLY A 80 16.62 1.74 -10.19
CA GLY A 80 17.34 0.47 -10.08
C GLY A 80 16.92 -0.53 -11.13
N ASN A 81 17.74 -1.57 -11.31
CA ASN A 81 17.36 -2.70 -12.16
C ASN A 81 16.20 -3.47 -11.53
N ASP A 82 15.19 -3.81 -12.32
CA ASP A 82 14.04 -4.60 -11.87
C ASP A 82 13.71 -5.76 -12.81
N GLN A 83 12.84 -6.64 -12.33
CA GLN A 83 12.34 -7.79 -13.06
C GLN A 83 10.90 -8.16 -12.68
N THR A 84 10.14 -8.58 -13.67
CA THR A 84 8.82 -9.18 -13.48
C THR A 84 8.95 -10.68 -13.69
N TRP A 85 8.88 -11.45 -12.60
CA TRP A 85 8.91 -12.93 -12.65
C TRP A 85 10.10 -13.50 -13.45
N GLY A 86 11.30 -12.94 -13.24
CA GLY A 86 12.52 -13.34 -13.96
C GLY A 86 12.72 -12.66 -15.31
N GLN A 87 11.74 -11.92 -15.82
CA GLN A 87 11.89 -11.12 -17.04
C GLN A 87 12.49 -9.75 -16.69
N PRO A 88 13.68 -9.40 -17.20
CA PRO A 88 14.32 -8.14 -16.89
C PRO A 88 13.53 -6.96 -17.47
N LEU A 89 13.28 -5.95 -16.64
CA LEU A 89 12.67 -4.67 -17.05
C LEU A 89 13.71 -3.59 -17.37
N GLY A 90 14.98 -3.85 -17.04
CA GLY A 90 16.04 -2.85 -17.10
C GLY A 90 15.96 -1.89 -15.91
N VAL A 91 16.45 -0.67 -16.09
CA VAL A 91 16.43 0.38 -15.05
C VAL A 91 15.04 1.00 -14.98
N VAL A 92 14.39 0.88 -13.82
CA VAL A 92 13.09 1.49 -13.52
C VAL A 92 13.31 2.67 -12.57
N HIS A 93 12.61 3.77 -12.82
CA HIS A 93 12.54 4.92 -11.91
C HIS A 93 11.23 4.83 -11.12
N TYR A 94 11.32 4.53 -9.83
CA TYR A 94 10.14 4.34 -8.98
C TYR A 94 9.51 5.67 -8.58
N ALA A 95 8.20 5.63 -8.35
CA ALA A 95 7.37 6.77 -7.98
C ALA A 95 6.24 6.32 -7.01
N PRO A 96 5.64 7.24 -6.23
CA PRO A 96 4.62 6.90 -5.23
C PRO A 96 3.37 6.19 -5.79
N ASP A 97 3.02 6.47 -7.05
CA ASP A 97 1.83 5.96 -7.74
C ASP A 97 2.11 4.68 -8.55
N MET A 98 3.35 4.17 -8.49
CA MET A 98 3.72 2.94 -9.17
C MET A 98 3.21 1.70 -8.41
N GLN A 99 2.52 0.81 -9.12
CA GLN A 99 2.06 -0.45 -8.55
C GLN A 99 3.23 -1.42 -8.35
N HIS A 100 3.22 -2.09 -7.20
CA HIS A 100 4.21 -3.09 -6.84
C HIS A 100 3.55 -4.44 -6.58
N ASP A 101 4.21 -5.53 -6.99
CA ASP A 101 3.83 -6.88 -6.60
C ASP A 101 4.07 -7.08 -5.09
N MET A 102 2.99 -7.06 -4.32
CA MET A 102 3.02 -7.12 -2.86
C MET A 102 3.28 -8.51 -2.29
N ARG A 103 3.05 -9.59 -3.06
CA ARG A 103 3.23 -10.98 -2.61
C ARG A 103 2.66 -11.23 -1.21
N SER A 104 3.48 -11.79 -0.31
CA SER A 104 3.11 -12.12 1.06
C SER A 104 2.74 -10.91 1.92
N VAL A 105 3.05 -9.67 1.52
CA VAL A 105 2.54 -8.47 2.21
C VAL A 105 1.01 -8.46 2.21
N SER A 106 0.37 -8.99 1.15
CA SER A 106 -1.10 -9.08 1.06
C SER A 106 -1.75 -9.82 2.24
N LYS A 107 -1.00 -10.69 2.94
CA LYS A 107 -1.48 -11.41 4.12
C LYS A 107 -1.77 -10.48 5.30
N SER A 108 -1.15 -9.30 5.38
CA SER A 108 -1.44 -8.30 6.41
C SER A 108 -2.86 -7.75 6.28
N ILE A 109 -3.38 -7.67 5.05
CA ILE A 109 -4.75 -7.25 4.77
C ILE A 109 -5.72 -8.41 5.01
N VAL A 110 -5.39 -9.61 4.52
CA VAL A 110 -6.23 -10.80 4.71
C VAL A 110 -6.41 -11.12 6.20
N GLY A 111 -5.40 -10.91 7.05
CA GLY A 111 -5.52 -11.11 8.50
C GLY A 111 -6.43 -10.12 9.22
N LEU A 112 -6.88 -9.05 8.55
CA LEU A 112 -7.85 -8.08 9.10
C LEU A 112 -9.30 -8.37 8.67
N LEU A 113 -9.52 -9.31 7.75
CA LEU A 113 -10.82 -9.69 7.19
C LEU A 113 -11.30 -11.02 7.78
#